data_AF-A0A183BXU0-F1
#
_entry.id   AF-A0A183BXU0-F1
#
_cell.length_a   1.000
_cell.length_b   1.000
_cell.length_c   1.000
_cell.angle_alpha   90.00
_cell.angle_beta   90.00
_cell.angle_gamma   90.00
#
_symmetry.space_group_name_H-M   'P 1'
#
loop_
_entity.id
_entity.type
_entity.pdbx_description
1 polymer ?
#
loop_
_entity_poly.entity_id
_entity_poly.type
_entity_poly.pdbx_seq_one_letter_code
_entity_poly.pdbx_strand_id
1 'polypeptide(L)'
;MIVSPRRAFKIVNCLLLAITSVAWICALIAGFYISSRFLDSSLMKKAVVHTEGLWHRTNTFLEKPIVRFTENVFFLFETLSYSEQKTLFWSPIAQLNEIAMAKQFELLVPVIETVHSDRDGDSRADEIEIRIAFRLATNATSPPSTIVGSPNFTSLSYALFFDVNLEKRALVELKGAPIFGSFQSQNPFNEIEQEKTKIAVL
;
A
#
# COMPACT_ATOMS: atom_id res chain seq x y z
N MET A 1 -39.09 45.49 -6.60
CA MET A 1 -39.53 44.08 -6.67
C MET A 1 -40.05 43.68 -5.29
N ILE A 2 -41.36 43.56 -5.11
CA ILE A 2 -41.97 43.15 -3.83
C ILE A 2 -42.00 41.62 -3.84
N VAL A 3 -41.14 40.98 -3.06
CA VAL A 3 -41.17 39.52 -2.87
C VAL A 3 -42.47 39.18 -2.16
N SER A 4 -43.31 38.34 -2.78
CA SER A 4 -44.61 38.01 -2.18
C SER A 4 -44.41 37.29 -0.84
N PRO A 5 -45.18 37.64 0.21
CA PRO A 5 -44.98 37.13 1.57
C PRO A 5 -45.07 35.59 1.67
N ARG A 6 -45.74 34.94 0.71
CA ARG A 6 -45.83 33.48 0.61
C ARG A 6 -44.50 32.80 0.23
N ARG A 7 -43.59 33.49 -0.48
CA ARG A 7 -42.26 32.94 -0.84
C ARG A 7 -41.28 33.06 0.33
N ALA A 8 -41.33 34.16 1.08
CA ALA A 8 -40.51 34.34 2.28
C ALA A 8 -40.82 33.27 3.35
N PHE A 9 -42.11 32.96 3.56
CA PHE A 9 -42.53 31.95 4.54
C PHE A 9 -42.04 30.53 4.22
N LYS A 10 -42.01 30.15 2.93
CA LYS A 10 -41.49 28.84 2.49
C LYS A 10 -39.99 28.70 2.72
N ILE A 11 -39.22 29.77 2.49
CA ILE A 11 -37.77 29.77 2.67
C ILE A 11 -37.42 29.63 4.16
N VAL A 12 -38.12 30.36 5.04
CA VAL A 12 -37.90 30.29 6.50
C VAL A 12 -38.23 28.89 7.03
N ASN A 13 -39.32 28.26 6.58
CA ASN A 13 -39.67 26.91 7.03
C ASN A 13 -38.66 25.85 6.56
N CYS A 14 -38.16 25.94 5.32
CA CYS A 14 -37.12 25.02 4.84
C CYS A 14 -35.80 25.19 5.62
N LEU A 15 -35.43 26.43 5.94
CA LEU A 15 -34.22 26.71 6.72
C LEU A 15 -34.36 26.18 8.16
N LEU A 16 -35.53 26.37 8.78
CA LEU A 16 -35.82 25.85 10.12
C LEU A 16 -35.76 24.31 10.16
N LEU A 17 -36.31 23.65 9.14
CA LEU A 17 -36.27 22.18 9.01
C LEU A 17 -34.84 21.65 8.80
N ALA A 18 -34.01 22.38 8.03
CA ALA A 18 -32.62 22.04 7.82
C ALA A 18 -31.80 22.20 9.11
N ILE A 19 -32.04 23.25 9.89
CA ILE A 19 -31.33 23.49 11.15
C ILE A 19 -31.70 22.44 12.21
N THR A 20 -32.99 22.10 12.32
CA THR A 20 -33.45 21.09 13.31
C THR A 20 -32.99 19.67 12.97
N SER A 21 -32.90 19.33 11.68
CA SER A 21 -32.38 18.02 11.24
C SER A 21 -30.87 17.89 11.46
N VAL A 22 -30.08 18.94 11.22
CA VAL A 22 -28.63 18.93 11.51
C VAL A 22 -28.36 18.80 13.01
N ALA A 23 -29.11 19.53 13.85
CA ALA A 23 -28.96 19.45 15.30
C ALA A 23 -29.25 18.04 15.86
N TRP A 24 -30.28 17.36 15.31
CA TRP A 24 -30.61 15.98 15.67
C TRP A 24 -29.51 14.99 15.29
N ILE A 25 -28.95 15.11 14.09
CA ILE A 25 -27.85 14.25 13.62
C ILE A 25 -26.61 14.44 14.51
N CYS A 26 -26.26 15.68 14.84
CA CYS A 26 -25.13 15.96 15.73
C CYS A 26 -25.31 15.38 17.14
N ALA A 27 -26.53 15.44 17.69
CA ALA A 27 -26.84 14.88 19.01
C ALA A 27 -26.71 13.34 19.03
N LEU A 28 -27.15 12.66 17.96
CA LEU A 28 -27.02 11.20 17.84
C LEU A 28 -25.55 10.76 17.74
N ILE A 29 -24.74 11.48 16.95
CA ILE A 29 -23.30 11.19 16.81
C ILE A 29 -22.58 11.41 18.15
N ALA A 30 -22.89 12.51 18.85
CA ALA A 30 -22.32 12.78 20.18
C ALA A 30 -22.72 11.68 21.19
N GLY A 31 -23.99 11.24 21.18
CA GLY A 31 -24.47 10.14 22.02
C GLY A 31 -23.73 8.83 21.76
N PHE A 32 -23.50 8.48 20.50
CA PHE A 32 -22.72 7.30 20.11
C PHE A 32 -21.24 7.40 20.52
N TYR A 33 -20.63 8.57 20.39
CA TYR A 33 -19.25 8.79 20.80
C TYR A 33 -19.08 8.70 22.32
N ILE A 34 -20.02 9.25 23.10
CA ILE A 34 -19.99 9.17 24.56
C ILE A 34 -20.20 7.72 25.03
N SER A 35 -21.16 6.99 24.43
CA SER A 35 -21.45 5.61 24.83
C SER A 35 -20.30 4.65 24.49
N SER A 36 -19.67 4.79 23.32
CA SER A 36 -18.48 4.00 22.95
C SER A 36 -17.31 4.25 23.91
N ARG A 37 -17.03 5.51 24.28
CA ARG A 37 -15.99 5.85 25.26
C ARG A 37 -16.27 5.34 26.69
N PHE A 38 -17.54 5.29 27.09
CA PHE A 38 -17.95 4.74 28.39
C PHE A 38 -17.82 3.21 28.46
N LEU A 39 -18.13 2.53 27.36
CA LEU A 39 -17.98 1.08 27.22
C LEU A 39 -16.51 0.66 27.19
N ASP A 40 -15.66 1.43 26.50
CA ASP A 40 -14.21 1.13 26.38
C ASP A 40 -13.46 1.23 27.70
N SER A 41 -13.88 2.11 28.61
CA SER A 41 -13.05 2.47 29.77
C SER A 41 -13.41 1.72 31.06
N SER A 42 -14.68 1.34 31.26
CA SER A 42 -15.14 0.79 32.54
C SER A 42 -15.29 -0.73 32.55
N LEU A 43 -15.77 -1.32 31.45
CA LEU A 43 -15.99 -2.76 31.30
C LEU A 43 -14.68 -3.49 31.00
N MET A 44 -13.86 -2.98 30.08
CA MET A 44 -12.54 -3.56 29.78
C MET A 44 -11.62 -3.54 31.00
N LYS A 45 -11.55 -2.44 31.76
CA LYS A 45 -10.69 -2.38 32.96
C LYS A 45 -11.13 -3.34 34.05
N LYS A 46 -12.43 -3.55 34.26
CA LYS A 46 -12.94 -4.53 35.23
C LYS A 46 -12.76 -5.98 34.76
N ALA A 47 -12.87 -6.23 33.46
CA ALA A 47 -12.60 -7.56 32.89
C ALA A 47 -11.12 -7.94 33.00
N VAL A 48 -10.20 -6.99 32.80
CA VAL A 48 -8.75 -7.24 32.90
C VAL A 48 -8.35 -7.67 34.33
N VAL A 49 -8.84 -6.97 35.36
CA VAL A 49 -8.46 -7.23 36.77
C VAL A 49 -8.94 -8.61 37.28
N HIS A 50 -10.04 -9.15 36.75
CA HIS A 50 -10.54 -10.46 37.18
C HIS A 50 -9.90 -11.64 36.46
N THR A 51 -9.07 -11.40 35.44
CA THR A 51 -8.52 -12.49 34.63
C THR A 51 -7.06 -12.82 34.93
N GLU A 52 -6.38 -12.04 35.78
CA GLU A 52 -4.95 -12.25 36.13
C GLU A 52 -4.62 -13.65 36.73
N GLY A 53 -5.63 -14.44 37.12
CA GLY A 53 -5.47 -15.83 37.58
C GLY A 53 -5.87 -16.93 36.60
N LEU A 54 -6.39 -16.61 35.41
CA LEU A 54 -6.90 -17.60 34.43
C LEU A 54 -6.14 -17.63 33.10
N TRP A 55 -5.27 -16.67 32.82
CA TRP A 55 -4.39 -16.74 31.66
C TRP A 55 -3.18 -17.61 32.00
N HIS A 56 -3.33 -18.92 31.82
CA HIS A 56 -2.17 -19.78 31.70
C HIS A 56 -1.35 -19.25 30.52
N ARG A 57 -0.05 -18.99 30.75
CA ARG A 57 0.92 -18.72 29.68
C ARG A 57 0.93 -19.96 28.79
N THR A 58 0.04 -20.01 27.81
CA THR A 58 0.14 -21.00 26.75
C THR A 58 1.44 -20.68 26.04
N ASN A 59 2.24 -21.71 25.76
CA ASN A 59 3.38 -21.57 24.87
C ASN A 59 2.84 -21.02 23.55
N THR A 60 2.89 -19.70 23.38
CA THR A 60 2.71 -19.05 22.10
C THR A 60 3.93 -19.41 21.31
N PHE A 61 3.89 -20.58 20.68
CA PHE A 61 4.69 -20.84 19.50
C PHE A 61 4.36 -19.69 18.55
N LEU A 62 5.30 -18.77 18.40
CA LEU A 62 5.27 -17.79 17.33
C LEU A 62 5.40 -18.62 16.06
N GLU A 63 4.25 -18.88 15.44
CA GLU A 63 4.22 -19.52 14.16
C GLU A 63 4.87 -18.56 13.16
N LYS A 64 6.05 -18.93 12.64
CA LYS A 64 6.73 -18.16 11.60
C LYS A 64 5.83 -18.16 10.35
N PRO A 65 5.40 -17.00 9.84
CA PRO A 65 4.60 -16.94 8.63
C PRO A 65 5.40 -17.42 7.42
N ILE A 66 4.76 -18.18 6.54
CA ILE A 66 5.33 -18.53 5.25
C ILE A 66 5.07 -17.35 4.32
N VAL A 67 6.12 -16.62 3.96
CA VAL A 67 6.04 -15.46 3.06
C VAL A 67 6.56 -15.85 1.68
N ARG A 68 5.75 -15.59 0.66
CA ARG A 68 6.10 -15.82 -0.75
C ARG A 68 5.93 -14.52 -1.51
N PHE A 69 6.97 -14.10 -2.22
CA PHE A 69 6.85 -12.99 -3.16
C PHE A 69 6.06 -13.43 -4.41
N THR A 70 5.08 -12.64 -4.83
CA THR A 70 4.15 -13.00 -5.92
C THR A 70 4.63 -12.60 -7.30
N GLU A 71 5.79 -11.93 -7.40
CA GLU A 71 6.31 -11.34 -8.64
C GLU A 71 5.44 -10.22 -9.23
N ASN A 72 4.32 -9.89 -8.58
CA ASN A 72 3.52 -8.71 -8.90
C ASN A 72 4.16 -7.49 -8.23
N VAL A 73 4.51 -6.50 -9.05
CA VAL A 73 5.15 -5.26 -8.59
C VAL A 73 4.55 -4.06 -9.31
N PHE A 74 4.58 -2.90 -8.69
CA PHE A 74 4.20 -1.65 -9.36
C PHE A 74 5.34 -0.68 -9.17
N PHE A 75 5.71 0.01 -10.25
CA PHE A 75 6.75 1.02 -10.21
C PHE A 75 6.24 2.33 -10.82
N LEU A 76 6.55 3.41 -10.13
CA LEU A 76 6.33 4.77 -10.58
C LEU A 76 7.65 5.53 -10.44
N PHE A 77 8.19 6.01 -11.55
CA PHE A 77 9.40 6.81 -11.58
C PHE A 77 9.06 8.25 -11.94
N GLU A 78 9.64 9.18 -11.20
CA GLU A 78 9.64 10.59 -11.57
C GLU A 78 11.07 10.96 -11.96
N THR A 79 11.27 11.54 -13.15
CA THR A 79 12.57 12.06 -13.59
C THR A 79 12.60 13.59 -13.60
N LEU A 80 13.73 14.16 -13.17
CA LEU A 80 14.06 15.58 -13.37
C LEU A 80 15.04 15.69 -14.55
N SER A 81 14.60 15.37 -15.77
CA SER A 81 15.35 15.87 -16.93
C SER A 81 14.84 17.26 -17.27
N TYR A 82 15.73 18.25 -17.23
CA TYR A 82 15.44 19.68 -17.41
C TYR A 82 14.73 20.04 -18.73
N SER A 83 14.74 19.15 -19.73
CA SER A 83 14.11 19.40 -21.03
C SER A 83 12.71 18.78 -21.19
N GLU A 84 12.41 17.67 -20.50
CA GLU A 84 11.11 16.98 -20.59
C GLU A 84 10.84 16.23 -19.26
N GLN A 85 9.83 16.65 -18.51
CA GLN A 85 9.32 15.87 -17.38
C GLN A 85 8.69 14.58 -17.93
N LYS A 86 9.44 13.48 -17.90
CA LYS A 86 8.93 12.16 -18.26
C LYS A 86 8.59 11.39 -17.00
N THR A 87 7.45 10.72 -17.01
CA THR A 87 7.08 9.76 -15.95
C THR A 87 7.17 8.37 -16.56
N LEU A 88 7.92 7.49 -15.92
CA LEU A 88 8.02 6.09 -16.33
C LEU A 88 7.09 5.27 -15.44
N PHE A 89 6.37 4.34 -16.06
CA PHE A 89 5.38 3.51 -15.36
C PHE A 89 5.48 2.05 -15.78
N TRP A 90 5.23 1.15 -14.83
CA TRP A 90 4.98 -0.25 -15.13
C TRP A 90 4.02 -0.90 -14.14
N SER A 91 3.15 -1.76 -14.66
CA SER A 91 2.25 -2.62 -13.90
C SER A 91 2.15 -4.02 -14.52
N PRO A 92 1.87 -5.07 -13.73
CA PRO A 92 1.52 -6.39 -14.24
C PRO A 92 0.14 -6.38 -14.92
N ILE A 93 -0.69 -5.35 -14.70
CA ILE A 93 -2.01 -5.22 -15.30
C ILE A 93 -1.87 -4.57 -16.68
N ALA A 94 -2.06 -5.36 -17.74
CA ALA A 94 -1.91 -4.92 -19.14
C ALA A 94 -2.72 -3.66 -19.45
N GLN A 95 -3.95 -3.56 -18.93
CA GLN A 95 -4.82 -2.40 -19.14
C GLN A 95 -4.26 -1.12 -18.54
N LEU A 96 -3.54 -1.21 -17.41
CA LEU A 96 -2.89 -0.02 -16.82
C LEU A 96 -1.70 0.43 -17.67
N ASN A 97 -0.96 -0.52 -18.25
CA ASN A 97 0.12 -0.18 -19.19
C ASN A 97 -0.42 0.46 -20.47
N GLU A 98 -1.55 0.00 -20.99
CA GLU A 98 -2.24 0.61 -22.14
C GLU A 98 -2.68 2.05 -21.86
N ILE A 99 -3.30 2.29 -20.70
CA ILE A 99 -3.69 3.63 -20.26
C ILE A 99 -2.44 4.50 -20.08
N ALA A 100 -1.35 3.94 -19.56
CA ALA A 100 -0.11 4.65 -19.35
C ALA A 100 0.53 5.09 -20.68
N MET A 101 0.60 4.19 -21.66
CA MET A 101 1.05 4.51 -23.02
C MET A 101 0.16 5.57 -23.68
N ALA A 102 -1.16 5.48 -23.52
CA ALA A 102 -2.09 6.48 -24.04
C ALA A 102 -1.89 7.88 -23.43
N LYS A 103 -1.38 7.94 -22.19
CA LYS A 103 -1.01 9.17 -21.48
C LYS A 103 0.45 9.60 -21.71
N GLN A 104 1.13 9.01 -22.68
CA GLN A 104 2.53 9.32 -23.05
C GLN A 104 3.56 8.95 -21.96
N PHE A 105 3.24 8.02 -21.06
CA PHE A 105 4.26 7.44 -20.19
C PHE A 105 5.12 6.45 -20.99
N GLU A 106 6.44 6.58 -20.85
CA GLU A 106 7.37 5.59 -21.38
C GLU A 106 7.32 4.33 -20.50
N LEU A 107 7.16 3.16 -21.13
CA LEU A 107 7.11 1.88 -20.44
C LEU A 107 8.52 1.37 -20.16
N LEU A 108 8.78 1.15 -18.88
CA LEU A 108 10.02 0.58 -18.39
C LEU A 108 9.72 -0.82 -17.83
N VAL A 109 10.10 -1.86 -18.56
CA VAL A 109 9.79 -3.24 -18.17
C VAL A 109 10.81 -3.71 -17.12
N PRO A 110 10.36 -4.08 -15.91
CA PRO A 110 11.23 -4.66 -14.90
C PRO A 110 11.58 -6.10 -15.27
N VAL A 111 12.79 -6.49 -14.95
CA VAL A 111 13.28 -7.86 -14.92
C VAL A 111 13.59 -8.16 -13.46
N ILE A 112 12.84 -9.08 -12.90
CA ILE A 112 12.87 -9.38 -11.48
C ILE A 112 13.60 -10.70 -11.29
N GLU A 113 14.60 -10.69 -10.41
CA GLU A 113 15.31 -11.89 -9.96
C GLU A 113 15.14 -11.99 -8.45
N THR A 114 14.81 -13.19 -7.97
CA THR A 114 14.62 -13.47 -6.55
C THR A 114 15.67 -14.44 -6.07
N VAL A 115 16.27 -14.14 -4.91
CA VAL A 115 17.18 -15.05 -4.22
C VAL A 115 16.59 -15.32 -2.84
N HIS A 116 16.30 -16.59 -2.58
CA HIS A 116 15.76 -17.07 -1.30
C HIS A 116 16.90 -17.68 -0.50
N SER A 117 17.11 -17.20 0.73
CA SER A 117 18.06 -17.78 1.67
C SER A 117 17.31 -18.46 2.80
N ASP A 118 17.60 -19.75 2.99
CA ASP A 118 17.18 -20.58 4.12
C ASP A 118 18.42 -20.79 5.00
N ARG A 119 18.44 -20.21 6.21
CA ARG A 119 19.58 -20.28 7.11
C ARG A 119 19.47 -21.43 8.10
N ASP A 120 18.26 -21.87 8.44
CA ASP A 120 18.03 -22.90 9.46
C ASP A 120 17.73 -24.29 8.87
N GLY A 121 17.58 -24.40 7.55
CA GLY A 121 17.44 -25.64 6.79
C GLY A 121 16.03 -26.22 6.84
N ASP A 122 15.03 -25.44 7.23
CA ASP A 122 13.64 -25.87 7.35
C ASP A 122 12.86 -25.82 6.01
N SER A 123 13.57 -25.52 4.91
CA SER A 123 13.03 -25.33 3.56
C SER A 123 12.11 -24.10 3.42
N ARG A 124 12.16 -23.16 4.35
CA ARG A 124 11.46 -21.87 4.28
C ARG A 124 12.49 -20.76 4.08
N ALA A 125 12.10 -19.75 3.30
CA ALA A 125 12.97 -18.60 3.09
C ALA A 125 12.92 -17.69 4.33
N ASP A 126 14.06 -17.55 5.02
CA ASP A 126 14.24 -16.56 6.09
C ASP A 126 14.48 -15.16 5.52
N GLU A 127 15.15 -15.09 4.37
CA GLU A 127 15.48 -13.84 3.69
C GLU A 127 15.13 -13.97 2.21
N ILE A 128 14.41 -12.96 1.70
CA ILE A 128 14.06 -12.82 0.29
C ILE A 128 14.78 -11.58 -0.24
N GLU A 129 15.83 -11.78 -1.03
CA GLU A 129 16.50 -10.72 -1.77
C GLU A 129 15.81 -10.58 -3.13
N ILE A 130 15.28 -9.38 -3.40
CA ILE A 130 14.61 -9.05 -4.66
C ILE A 130 15.52 -8.10 -5.43
N ARG A 131 15.98 -8.52 -6.60
CA ARG A 131 16.78 -7.71 -7.52
C ARG A 131 15.92 -7.31 -8.70
N ILE A 132 15.83 -6.01 -8.95
CA ILE A 132 15.01 -5.48 -10.04
C ILE A 132 15.94 -4.71 -10.98
N ALA A 133 16.04 -5.20 -12.21
CA ALA A 133 16.65 -4.49 -13.32
C ALA A 133 15.56 -3.93 -14.24
N PHE A 134 15.88 -2.93 -15.05
CA PHE A 134 14.89 -2.27 -15.90
C PHE A 134 15.33 -2.27 -17.37
N ARG A 135 14.36 -2.32 -18.28
CA ARG A 135 14.58 -2.28 -19.72
C ARG A 135 13.59 -1.32 -20.36
N LEU A 136 14.05 -0.46 -21.27
CA LEU A 136 13.15 0.35 -22.08
C LEU A 136 12.40 -0.56 -23.06
N ALA A 137 11.09 -0.39 -23.17
CA ALA A 137 10.27 -1.05 -24.17
C ALA A 137 10.44 -0.39 -25.56
N THR A 138 11.67 -0.20 -26.04
CA THR A 138 11.92 0.36 -27.38
C THR A 138 11.73 -0.76 -28.41
N ASN A 139 10.48 -0.90 -28.85
CA ASN A 139 9.99 -1.76 -29.94
C ASN A 139 10.14 -3.27 -29.70
N ALA A 140 9.00 -3.92 -29.53
CA ALA A 140 8.75 -5.31 -29.12
C ALA A 140 9.35 -6.44 -30.00
N THR A 141 10.29 -6.14 -30.89
CA THR A 141 10.85 -7.08 -31.88
C THR A 141 12.37 -7.22 -31.82
N SER A 142 13.08 -6.41 -31.05
CA SER A 142 14.53 -6.55 -30.90
C SER A 142 14.89 -7.53 -29.78
N PRO A 143 15.87 -8.43 -29.99
CA PRO A 143 16.31 -9.36 -28.94
C PRO A 143 16.86 -8.60 -27.72
N PRO A 144 16.81 -9.20 -26.54
CA PRO A 144 17.13 -8.56 -25.25
C PRO A 144 18.64 -8.32 -25.09
N SER A 145 19.23 -7.42 -25.90
CA SER A 145 20.68 -7.21 -25.90
C SER A 145 21.14 -5.96 -25.16
N THR A 146 20.24 -5.02 -24.86
CA THR A 146 20.65 -3.76 -24.21
C THR A 146 19.90 -3.59 -22.90
N ILE A 147 20.52 -4.09 -21.82
CA ILE A 147 20.17 -3.63 -20.46
C ILE A 147 20.52 -2.15 -20.45
N VAL A 148 19.49 -1.31 -20.58
CA VAL A 148 19.65 0.13 -20.39
C VAL A 148 20.04 0.28 -18.93
N GLY A 149 21.19 0.91 -18.67
CA GLY A 149 21.60 1.24 -17.30
C GLY A 149 20.46 1.93 -16.55
N SER A 150 20.45 1.82 -15.22
CA SER A 150 19.38 2.36 -14.36
C SER A 150 18.91 3.73 -14.85
N PRO A 151 17.61 3.93 -15.11
CA PRO A 151 17.12 5.23 -15.58
C PRO A 151 17.52 6.32 -14.57
N ASN A 152 17.86 7.51 -15.05
CA ASN A 152 18.08 8.65 -14.16
C ASN A 152 16.71 9.11 -13.62
N PHE A 153 16.35 8.64 -12.42
CA PHE A 153 15.14 9.04 -11.71
C PHE A 153 15.49 9.82 -10.45
N THR A 154 14.59 10.70 -10.04
CA THR A 154 14.71 11.48 -8.80
C THR A 154 13.91 10.86 -7.68
N SER A 155 12.77 10.28 -8.01
CA SER A 155 12.01 9.46 -7.09
C SER A 155 11.61 8.15 -7.77
N LEU A 156 11.65 7.07 -6.99
CA LEU A 156 11.07 5.78 -7.34
C LEU A 156 10.09 5.43 -6.23
N SER A 157 8.82 5.27 -6.58
CA SER A 157 7.81 4.71 -5.68
C SER A 157 7.45 3.31 -6.15
N TYR A 158 7.36 2.36 -5.22
CA TYR A 158 7.08 0.97 -5.56
C TYR A 158 6.04 0.33 -4.63
N ALA A 159 5.36 -0.68 -5.16
CA ALA A 159 4.54 -1.61 -4.39
C ALA A 159 4.92 -3.05 -4.76
N LEU A 160 5.33 -3.84 -3.77
CA LEU A 160 5.68 -5.26 -3.92
C LEU A 160 4.59 -6.10 -3.27
N PHE A 161 4.18 -7.20 -3.90
CA PHE A 161 3.05 -8.00 -3.40
C PHE A 161 3.53 -9.37 -2.92
N PHE A 162 3.08 -9.75 -1.72
CA PHE A 162 3.45 -11.00 -1.07
C PHE A 162 2.21 -11.81 -0.70
N ASP A 163 2.31 -13.12 -0.82
CA ASP A 163 1.38 -14.05 -0.21
C ASP A 163 1.92 -14.46 1.16
N VAL A 164 1.08 -14.36 2.18
CA VAL A 164 1.42 -14.71 3.57
C VAL A 164 0.49 -15.81 4.04
N ASN A 165 1.05 -16.93 4.48
CA ASN A 165 0.30 -18.08 4.95
C ASN A 165 0.73 -18.51 6.36
N LEU A 166 -0.25 -18.86 7.19
CA LEU A 166 -0.07 -19.52 8.49
C LEU A 166 -0.53 -20.97 8.36
N GLU A 167 0.37 -21.91 8.62
CA GLU A 167 0.21 -23.35 8.43
C GLU A 167 -0.59 -24.06 9.54
N LYS A 168 -0.52 -23.62 10.80
CA LYS A 168 -0.90 -24.41 11.97
C LYS A 168 -2.13 -23.93 12.72
N ARG A 169 -2.41 -22.62 12.81
CA ARG A 169 -3.43 -22.10 13.75
C ARG A 169 -4.64 -21.42 13.14
N ALA A 170 -4.54 -21.00 11.89
CA ALA A 170 -5.69 -20.51 11.14
C ALA A 170 -5.37 -20.66 9.66
N LEU A 171 -6.35 -21.09 8.85
CA LEU A 171 -6.25 -21.13 7.40
C LEU A 171 -6.34 -19.69 6.87
N VAL A 172 -5.44 -18.83 7.37
CA VAL A 172 -5.34 -17.41 7.07
C VAL A 172 -4.29 -17.31 5.98
N GLU A 173 -4.80 -17.23 4.76
CA GLU A 173 -4.03 -16.93 3.57
C GLU A 173 -4.32 -15.48 3.20
N LEU A 174 -3.32 -14.61 3.39
CA LEU A 174 -3.38 -13.24 2.91
C LEU A 174 -2.73 -13.20 1.53
N LYS A 175 -3.54 -13.10 0.48
CA LYS A 175 -3.05 -12.99 -0.91
C LYS A 175 -2.78 -11.55 -1.28
N GLY A 176 -1.63 -11.30 -1.89
CA GLY A 176 -1.27 -9.99 -2.43
C GLY A 176 -1.18 -8.88 -1.37
N ALA A 177 -0.60 -9.17 -0.21
CA ALA A 177 -0.25 -8.18 0.80
C ALA A 177 0.76 -7.18 0.22
N PRO A 178 0.41 -5.88 0.09
CA PRO A 178 1.29 -4.91 -0.52
C PRO A 178 2.30 -4.36 0.49
N ILE A 179 3.57 -4.32 0.10
CA ILE A 179 4.62 -3.56 0.76
C ILE A 179 4.96 -2.36 -0.12
N PHE A 180 4.74 -1.17 0.41
CA PHE A 180 5.04 0.09 -0.26
C PHE A 180 6.40 0.61 0.17
N GLY A 181 7.11 1.24 -0.75
CA GLY A 181 8.30 1.99 -0.43
C GLY A 181 8.56 3.08 -1.44
N SER A 182 9.47 3.98 -1.08
CA SER A 182 9.95 5.01 -1.97
C SER A 182 11.43 5.27 -1.76
N PHE A 183 12.08 5.66 -2.83
CA PHE A 183 13.48 6.05 -2.86
C PHE A 183 13.60 7.43 -3.49
N GLN A 184 14.52 8.24 -2.97
CA GLN A 184 14.89 9.51 -3.55
C GLN A 184 16.37 9.48 -3.92
N SER A 185 16.68 9.71 -5.20
CA SER A 185 18.06 9.77 -5.65
C SER A 185 18.69 11.08 -5.20
N GLN A 186 19.73 11.00 -4.37
CA GLN A 186 20.49 12.16 -3.93
C GLN A 186 21.44 12.69 -5.02
N ASN A 187 21.68 11.93 -6.09
CA ASN A 187 22.58 12.34 -7.17
C ASN A 187 22.16 11.70 -8.51
N PRO A 188 21.48 12.42 -9.41
CA PRO A 188 20.97 11.85 -10.66
C PRO A 188 22.03 11.54 -11.73
N PHE A 189 23.33 11.71 -11.43
CA PHE A 189 24.42 11.69 -12.43
C PHE A 189 25.63 10.83 -12.12
N ASN A 190 25.71 10.12 -10.99
CA ASN A 190 26.84 9.24 -10.70
C ASN A 190 26.42 7.77 -10.61
N GLU A 191 27.26 6.92 -11.23
CA GLU A 191 27.16 5.48 -11.41
C GLU A 191 26.57 4.75 -10.20
N ILE A 192 25.60 3.87 -10.47
CA ILE A 192 24.78 3.21 -9.46
C ILE A 192 25.34 1.81 -9.16
N GLU A 193 25.73 1.63 -7.90
CA GLU A 193 25.84 0.36 -7.21
C GLU A 193 24.55 -0.46 -7.39
N GLN A 194 24.67 -1.77 -7.64
CA GLN A 194 23.52 -2.68 -7.63
C GLN A 194 22.81 -2.59 -6.26
N GLU A 195 21.65 -1.95 -6.22
CA GLU A 195 20.93 -1.77 -4.97
C GLU A 195 20.28 -3.10 -4.55
N LYS A 196 20.68 -3.59 -3.37
CA LYS A 196 20.14 -4.80 -2.75
C LYS A 196 19.11 -4.42 -1.71
N THR A 197 17.83 -4.46 -2.06
CA THR A 197 16.77 -4.41 -1.05
C THR A 197 16.67 -5.77 -0.37
N LYS A 198 17.15 -5.84 0.87
CA LYS A 198 17.00 -7.01 1.73
C LYS A 198 15.74 -6.87 2.55
N ILE A 199 14.75 -7.74 2.31
CA ILE A 199 13.57 -7.85 3.16
C ILE A 199 13.81 -9.03 4.09
N ALA A 200 14.05 -8.73 5.37
CA ALA A 200 14.10 -9.74 6.41
C ALA A 200 12.66 -10.18 6.74
N VAL A 201 12.38 -11.47 6.59
CA VAL A 201 11.12 -12.07 7.04
C VAL A 201 11.35 -12.49 8.49
N LEU A 202 10.82 -11.71 9.43
CA LEU A 202 10.91 -11.98 10.88
C LEU A 202 9.79 -12.91 11.35
#